data_AF-A0A5J5E3F3-F1
#
_entry.id   AF-A0A5J5E3F3-F1
#
_cell.length_a   1.000
_cell.length_b   1.000
_cell.length_c   1.000
_cell.angle_alpha   90.00
_cell.angle_beta   90.00
_cell.angle_gamma   90.00
#
_symmetry.space_group_name_H-M   'P 1'
#
loop_
_entity.id
_entity.type
_entity.pdbx_description
1 polymer ?
#
loop_
_entity_poly.entity_id
_entity_poly.type
_entity_poly.pdbx_seq_one_letter_code
_entity_poly.pdbx_strand_id
1 'polypeptide(L)'
;MHHRTLFAPQIDNMIRSPRSWEPDIYLPLDTAATQLFDVLDNIEPLGEDGFRLLWIPAERGPITAFGHYDELYEDGEYQTYQEFEQSWLSSYPDETVWYKITCTEYDDCRHLFINGRFCIRFANDDHTNNPEYYVPLMNWLMCGAQYCVIQCKNDSYNTIIREKLPFDMRTGTILRREVVPGFLRTLVFARLCDDDQFAACTV
;
A
#
# COMPACT_ATOMS: atom_id res chain seq x y z
N MET A 1 -5.53 19.47 11.35
CA MET A 1 -5.00 19.53 9.97
C MET A 1 -5.55 18.31 9.24
N HIS A 2 -6.35 18.49 8.20
CA HIS A 2 -6.83 17.38 7.39
C HIS A 2 -5.65 16.83 6.58
N HIS A 3 -5.07 15.73 7.04
CA HIS A 3 -3.98 15.07 6.32
C HIS A 3 -4.55 14.57 4.99
N ARG A 4 -4.05 15.14 3.89
CA ARG A 4 -4.52 14.82 2.54
C ARG A 4 -4.05 13.40 2.22
N THR A 5 -4.93 12.42 2.35
CA THR A 5 -4.66 11.05 1.90
C THR A 5 -4.39 11.09 0.39
N LEU A 6 -3.31 10.45 -0.06
CA LEU A 6 -3.04 10.32 -1.48
C LEU A 6 -4.15 9.54 -2.17
N PHE A 7 -4.51 9.98 -3.37
CA PHE A 7 -5.37 9.22 -4.27
C PHE A 7 -4.56 8.23 -5.10
N ALA A 8 -5.21 7.19 -5.63
CA ALA A 8 -4.56 6.13 -6.40
C ALA A 8 -3.64 6.66 -7.52
N PRO A 9 -4.03 7.66 -8.34
CA PRO A 9 -3.11 8.18 -9.36
C PRO A 9 -1.85 8.83 -8.81
N GLN A 10 -1.95 9.47 -7.65
CA GLN A 10 -0.79 10.12 -7.01
C GLN A 10 0.14 9.08 -6.41
N ILE A 11 -0.42 8.00 -5.82
CA ILE A 11 0.36 6.86 -5.33
C ILE A 11 1.10 6.22 -6.50
N ASP A 12 0.40 5.89 -7.58
CA ASP A 12 0.96 5.25 -8.77
C ASP A 12 2.08 6.08 -9.38
N ASN A 13 1.94 7.41 -9.43
CA ASN A 13 2.98 8.33 -9.87
C ASN A 13 4.21 8.29 -8.94
N MET A 14 4.02 8.23 -7.61
CA MET A 14 5.13 8.15 -6.65
C MET A 14 5.86 6.80 -6.68
N ILE A 15 5.14 5.70 -6.94
CA ILE A 15 5.69 4.34 -6.98
C ILE A 15 6.09 3.88 -8.39
N ARG A 16 6.07 4.79 -9.37
CA ARG A 16 6.49 4.54 -10.74
C ARG A 16 8.00 4.36 -10.79
N SER A 17 8.48 3.14 -10.56
CA SER A 17 9.90 2.82 -10.70
C SER A 17 10.25 2.40 -12.14
N PRO A 18 11.29 2.99 -12.75
CA PRO A 18 11.85 2.51 -14.00
C PRO A 18 12.89 1.38 -13.82
N ARG A 19 13.21 0.97 -12.58
CA ARG A 19 14.36 0.09 -12.29
C ARG A 19 13.97 -1.36 -11.99
N SER A 20 14.90 -2.25 -12.31
CA SER A 20 14.78 -3.71 -12.16
C SER A 20 15.60 -4.28 -10.99
N TRP A 21 16.28 -3.43 -10.20
CA TRP A 21 17.22 -3.83 -9.14
C TRP A 21 16.96 -3.02 -7.87
N GLU A 22 16.78 -3.70 -6.75
CA GLU A 22 16.31 -3.18 -5.45
C GLU A 22 17.42 -2.47 -4.63
N PRO A 23 17.06 -1.56 -3.68
CA PRO A 23 15.74 -0.93 -3.46
C PRO A 23 15.51 0.35 -4.31
N ASP A 24 14.24 0.70 -4.54
CA ASP A 24 13.83 1.88 -5.32
C ASP A 24 14.01 3.18 -4.53
N ILE A 25 13.71 3.14 -3.23
CA ILE A 25 13.89 4.25 -2.29
C ILE A 25 14.65 3.75 -1.06
N TYR A 26 15.57 4.58 -0.60
CA TYR A 26 16.19 4.51 0.71
C TYR A 26 15.65 5.65 1.58
N LEU A 27 14.99 5.30 2.68
CA LEU A 27 14.50 6.24 3.69
C LEU A 27 15.19 5.99 5.03
N PRO A 28 15.34 7.01 5.88
CA PRO A 28 15.86 6.81 7.23
C PRO A 28 14.90 5.94 8.05
N LEU A 29 15.44 5.08 8.93
CA LEU A 29 14.67 4.43 10.00
C LEU A 29 14.46 5.41 11.16
N ASP A 30 13.81 6.53 10.87
CA ASP A 30 13.51 7.58 11.83
C ASP A 30 12.26 7.26 12.68
N THR A 31 11.80 8.24 13.47
CA THR A 31 10.60 8.10 14.31
C THR A 31 9.35 7.74 13.49
N ALA A 32 9.15 8.31 12.30
CA ALA A 32 7.97 8.05 11.50
C ALA A 32 7.99 6.64 10.89
N ALA A 33 9.16 6.21 10.40
CA ALA A 33 9.36 4.84 9.94
C ALA A 33 9.17 3.84 11.09
N THR A 34 9.76 4.10 12.26
CA THR A 34 9.62 3.24 13.44
C THR A 34 8.15 3.07 13.83
N GLN A 35 7.40 4.16 13.93
CA GLN A 35 5.96 4.11 14.23
C GLN A 35 5.16 3.32 13.18
N LEU A 36 5.50 3.45 11.89
CA LEU A 36 4.81 2.69 10.84
C LEU A 36 5.00 1.20 11.08
N PHE A 37 6.22 0.78 11.39
CA PHE A 37 6.51 -0.60 11.65
C PHE A 37 5.91 -1.12 12.95
N ASP A 38 5.86 -0.32 14.02
CA ASP A 38 5.15 -0.70 15.25
C ASP A 38 3.67 -1.01 14.97
N VAL A 39 3.02 -0.22 14.11
CA VAL A 39 1.64 -0.48 13.65
C VAL A 39 1.59 -1.78 12.84
N LEU A 40 2.51 -1.97 11.88
CA LEU A 40 2.55 -3.19 11.06
C LEU A 40 2.83 -4.43 11.90
N ASP A 41 3.56 -4.30 13.01
CA ASP A 41 3.92 -5.42 13.89
C ASP A 41 2.71 -6.02 14.63
N ASN A 42 1.57 -5.31 14.65
CA ASN A 42 0.29 -5.83 15.12
C ASN A 42 -0.33 -6.87 14.16
N ILE A 43 0.11 -6.94 12.90
CA ILE A 43 -0.47 -7.82 11.86
C ILE A 43 0.29 -9.14 11.79
N GLU A 44 -0.30 -10.27 12.21
CA GLU A 44 0.39 -11.57 12.32
C GLU A 44 1.29 -11.92 11.10
N PRO A 45 2.54 -12.38 11.33
CA PRO A 45 3.43 -12.74 10.25
C PRO A 45 2.96 -14.02 9.54
N LEU A 46 3.21 -14.07 8.24
CA LEU A 46 3.02 -15.23 7.40
C LEU A 46 4.32 -16.03 7.36
N GLY A 47 4.39 -17.08 8.18
CA GLY A 47 5.55 -17.96 8.27
C GLY A 47 6.57 -17.51 9.32
N GLU A 48 7.74 -18.16 9.32
CA GLU A 48 8.76 -17.98 10.37
C GLU A 48 9.65 -16.75 10.15
N ASP A 49 9.70 -16.22 8.93
CA ASP A 49 10.63 -15.14 8.53
C ASP A 49 10.11 -13.73 8.88
N GLY A 50 9.07 -13.60 9.72
CA GLY A 50 8.50 -12.31 10.10
C GLY A 50 7.83 -11.53 8.96
N PHE A 51 7.66 -12.15 7.79
CA PHE A 51 7.03 -11.54 6.61
C PHE A 51 5.56 -11.22 6.88
N ARG A 52 5.13 -9.97 6.69
CA ARG A 52 3.72 -9.55 6.89
C ARG A 52 3.10 -9.10 5.57
N LEU A 53 1.78 -9.25 5.44
CA LEU A 53 1.02 -8.88 4.23
C LEU A 53 -0.33 -8.27 4.60
N LEU A 54 -0.64 -7.13 3.99
CA LEU A 54 -1.96 -6.51 4.04
C LEU A 54 -2.29 -5.77 2.73
N TRP A 55 -3.54 -5.35 2.60
CA TRP A 55 -4.07 -4.64 1.44
C TRP A 55 -4.60 -3.28 1.89
N ILE A 56 -4.00 -2.20 1.40
CA ILE A 56 -4.43 -0.83 1.67
C ILE A 56 -5.31 -0.34 0.53
N PRO A 57 -6.55 0.13 0.77
CA PRO A 57 -7.34 0.81 -0.24
C PRO A 57 -6.90 2.27 -0.40
N ALA A 58 -7.01 2.79 -1.62
CA ALA A 58 -6.97 4.21 -1.91
C ALA A 58 -8.13 4.58 -2.84
N GLU A 59 -8.70 5.77 -2.63
CA GLU A 59 -9.70 6.29 -3.55
C GLU A 59 -9.06 6.68 -4.88
N ARG A 60 -9.78 6.47 -5.98
CA ARG A 60 -9.41 7.02 -7.30
C ARG A 60 -9.19 8.54 -7.25
N GLY A 61 -9.95 9.23 -6.41
CA GLY A 61 -9.90 10.68 -6.26
C GLY A 61 -10.58 11.44 -7.39
N PRO A 62 -10.48 12.78 -7.40
CA PRO A 62 -10.92 13.61 -8.51
C PRO A 62 -9.95 13.51 -9.70
N ILE A 63 -10.39 13.94 -10.89
CA ILE A 63 -9.53 13.98 -12.09
C ILE A 63 -8.25 14.81 -11.89
N THR A 64 -8.29 15.82 -11.03
CA THR A 64 -7.11 16.64 -10.67
C THR A 64 -6.04 15.87 -9.90
N ALA A 65 -6.36 14.68 -9.35
CA ALA A 65 -5.36 13.78 -8.79
C ALA A 65 -4.60 13.01 -9.88
N PHE A 66 -5.23 12.79 -11.04
CA PHE A 66 -4.62 12.15 -12.21
C PHE A 66 -3.71 13.11 -12.98
N GLY A 67 -4.11 14.38 -13.08
CA GLY A 67 -3.27 15.45 -13.66
C GLY A 67 -4.07 16.74 -13.87
N HIS A 68 -3.40 17.77 -14.38
CA HIS A 68 -4.03 19.03 -14.77
C HIS A 68 -4.12 19.11 -16.29
N TYR A 69 -5.35 19.15 -16.83
CA TYR A 69 -5.57 19.15 -18.27
C TYR A 69 -4.81 20.26 -19.00
N ASP A 70 -4.81 21.48 -18.46
CA ASP A 70 -4.17 22.63 -19.10
C ASP A 70 -2.66 22.40 -19.29
N GLU A 71 -1.99 21.87 -18.27
CA GLU A 71 -0.55 21.51 -18.33
C GLU A 71 -0.30 20.40 -19.35
N LEU A 72 -1.11 19.33 -19.31
CA LEU A 72 -0.94 18.17 -20.18
C LEU A 72 -1.31 18.47 -21.65
N TYR A 73 -2.19 19.45 -21.88
CA TYR A 73 -2.51 19.96 -23.21
C TYR A 73 -1.35 20.80 -23.76
N GLU A 74 -0.75 21.66 -22.95
CA GLU A 74 0.45 22.44 -23.31
C GLU A 74 1.64 21.52 -23.65
N ASP A 75 1.80 20.42 -22.91
CA ASP A 75 2.80 19.39 -23.17
C ASP A 75 2.45 18.48 -24.37
N GLY A 76 1.25 18.62 -24.93
CA GLY A 76 0.77 17.87 -26.09
C GLY A 76 0.39 16.42 -25.80
N GLU A 77 0.28 16.02 -24.52
CA GLU A 77 -0.14 14.67 -24.11
C GLU A 77 -1.61 14.40 -24.43
N TYR A 78 -2.46 15.44 -24.38
CA TYR A 78 -3.88 15.36 -24.71
C TYR A 78 -4.30 16.49 -25.62
N GLN A 79 -5.21 16.22 -26.57
CA GLN A 79 -5.73 17.23 -27.50
C GLN A 79 -7.09 17.79 -27.07
N THR A 80 -7.83 17.05 -26.25
CA THR A 80 -9.14 17.46 -25.74
C THR A 80 -9.35 17.03 -24.28
N TYR A 81 -10.16 17.78 -23.54
CA TYR A 81 -10.53 17.41 -22.17
C TYR A 81 -11.24 16.05 -22.11
N GLN A 82 -12.03 15.72 -23.13
CA GLN A 82 -12.74 14.44 -23.20
C GLN A 82 -11.78 13.25 -23.29
N GLU A 83 -10.69 13.37 -24.07
CA GLU A 83 -9.65 12.35 -24.17
C GLU A 83 -8.94 12.14 -22.82
N PHE A 84 -8.63 13.24 -22.14
CA PHE A 84 -8.03 13.22 -20.79
C PHE A 84 -8.95 12.54 -19.76
N GLU A 85 -10.24 12.89 -19.74
CA GLU A 85 -11.24 12.27 -18.86
C GLU A 85 -11.42 10.78 -19.15
N GLN A 86 -11.44 10.38 -20.42
CA GLN A 86 -11.52 8.97 -20.81
C GLN A 86 -10.28 8.18 -20.38
N SER A 87 -9.09 8.75 -20.51
CA SER A 87 -7.84 8.14 -20.05
C SER A 87 -7.84 7.93 -18.54
N TRP A 88 -8.30 8.92 -17.77
CA TRP A 88 -8.46 8.82 -16.32
C TRP A 88 -9.40 7.69 -15.91
N LEU A 89 -10.61 7.65 -16.51
CA LEU A 89 -11.62 6.62 -16.22
C LEU A 89 -11.17 5.23 -16.68
N SER A 90 -10.44 5.13 -17.78
CA SER A 90 -9.92 3.85 -18.26
C SER A 90 -8.78 3.34 -17.41
N SER A 91 -7.93 4.23 -16.88
CA SER A 91 -6.80 3.86 -16.00
C SER A 91 -7.28 3.49 -14.60
N TYR A 92 -8.32 4.16 -14.12
CA TYR A 92 -8.92 3.95 -12.80
C TYR A 92 -10.44 3.75 -12.95
N PRO A 93 -10.88 2.55 -13.40
CA PRO A 93 -12.30 2.28 -13.62
C PRO A 93 -13.10 2.17 -12.32
N ASP A 94 -12.45 1.72 -11.24
CA ASP A 94 -13.07 1.55 -9.93
C ASP A 94 -12.86 2.79 -9.05
N GLU A 95 -13.83 3.07 -8.17
CA GLU A 95 -13.70 4.15 -7.18
C GLU A 95 -12.63 3.86 -6.12
N THR A 96 -12.32 2.59 -5.89
CA THR A 96 -11.31 2.12 -4.93
C THR A 96 -10.26 1.27 -5.64
N VAL A 97 -9.00 1.65 -5.47
CA VAL A 97 -7.83 0.88 -5.92
C VAL A 97 -7.17 0.25 -4.72
N TRP A 98 -6.67 -0.98 -4.86
CA TRP A 98 -6.08 -1.74 -3.77
C TRP A 98 -4.59 -1.96 -3.98
N TYR A 99 -3.82 -1.78 -2.91
CA TYR A 99 -2.38 -1.91 -2.91
C TYR A 99 -1.94 -3.01 -1.97
N LYS A 100 -1.20 -3.99 -2.50
CA LYS A 100 -0.59 -5.04 -1.68
C LYS A 100 0.64 -4.47 -0.98
N ILE A 101 0.61 -4.45 0.34
CA ILE A 101 1.75 -4.08 1.16
C ILE A 101 2.33 -5.35 1.76
N THR A 102 3.63 -5.51 1.62
CA THR A 102 4.37 -6.55 2.32
C THR A 102 5.59 -5.97 3.00
N CYS A 103 5.94 -6.45 4.19
CA CYS A 103 7.15 -6.03 4.86
C CYS A 103 7.94 -7.21 5.43
N THR A 104 9.24 -7.01 5.56
CA THR A 104 10.20 -7.95 6.12
C THR A 104 11.35 -7.20 6.79
N GLU A 105 12.06 -7.88 7.67
CA GLU A 105 13.25 -7.38 8.35
C GLU A 105 14.43 -8.28 8.02
N TYR A 106 15.54 -7.69 7.58
CA TYR A 106 16.78 -8.40 7.27
C TYR A 106 17.98 -7.47 7.44
N ASP A 107 19.03 -7.95 8.11
CA ASP A 107 20.31 -7.24 8.28
C ASP A 107 20.16 -5.82 8.86
N ASP A 108 19.42 -5.72 9.97
CA ASP A 108 19.07 -4.47 10.67
C ASP A 108 18.35 -3.42 9.79
N CYS A 109 17.87 -3.83 8.61
CA CYS A 109 17.10 -3.02 7.69
C CYS A 109 15.66 -3.53 7.61
N ARG A 110 14.71 -2.60 7.61
CA ARG A 110 13.30 -2.94 7.34
C ARG A 110 12.98 -2.64 5.88
N HIS A 111 12.29 -3.56 5.22
CA HIS A 111 11.89 -3.43 3.83
C HIS A 111 10.38 -3.45 3.72
N LEU A 112 9.83 -2.53 2.93
CA LEU A 112 8.41 -2.48 2.60
C LEU A 112 8.26 -2.49 1.09
N PHE A 113 7.38 -3.36 0.59
CA PHE A 113 7.08 -3.49 -0.82
C PHE A 113 5.64 -3.09 -1.10
N ILE A 114 5.44 -2.32 -2.15
CA ILE A 114 4.13 -1.97 -2.70
C ILE A 114 3.94 -2.76 -4.01
N ASN A 115 2.86 -3.54 -4.07
CA ASN A 115 2.50 -4.43 -5.18
C ASN A 115 3.62 -5.44 -5.55
N GLY A 116 4.52 -5.73 -4.61
CA GLY A 116 5.67 -6.63 -4.82
C GLY A 116 6.66 -6.13 -5.89
N ARG A 117 6.64 -4.84 -6.22
CA ARG A 117 7.51 -4.25 -7.25
C ARG A 117 8.29 -3.04 -6.76
N PHE A 118 7.68 -2.23 -5.91
CA PHE A 118 8.30 -1.01 -5.43
C PHE A 118 8.82 -1.20 -4.01
N CYS A 119 10.13 -1.19 -3.84
CA CYS A 119 10.81 -1.49 -2.57
C CYS A 119 11.31 -0.20 -1.90
N ILE A 120 10.87 0.01 -0.66
CA ILE A 120 11.39 1.03 0.25
C ILE A 120 12.25 0.32 1.30
N ARG A 121 13.54 0.66 1.34
CA ARG A 121 14.45 0.24 2.40
C ARG A 121 14.53 1.32 3.47
N PHE A 122 14.37 0.93 4.72
CA PHE A 122 14.53 1.78 5.89
C PHE A 122 15.79 1.36 6.66
N ALA A 123 16.74 2.29 6.82
CA ALA A 123 18.01 2.05 7.50
C ALA A 123 18.53 3.31 8.21
N ASN A 124 19.41 3.13 9.19
CA ASN A 124 20.15 4.22 9.84
C ASN A 124 21.53 4.39 9.18
N ASP A 125 21.55 4.76 7.90
CA ASP A 125 22.78 5.02 7.15
C ASP A 125 22.71 6.35 6.37
N ASP A 126 23.85 6.78 5.81
CA ASP A 126 23.98 8.07 5.11
C ASP A 126 23.36 8.03 3.69
N HIS A 127 22.83 6.89 3.25
CA HIS A 127 22.26 6.70 1.92
C HIS A 127 20.76 6.89 1.95
N THR A 128 20.29 8.13 2.03
CA THR A 128 18.85 8.44 1.98
C THR A 128 18.50 9.24 0.73
N ASN A 129 17.40 8.87 0.06
CA ASN A 129 16.73 9.78 -0.87
C ASN A 129 16.20 11.01 -0.11
N ASN A 130 15.66 12.02 -0.82
CA ASN A 130 15.03 13.17 -0.18
C ASN A 130 13.76 12.73 0.60
N PRO A 131 13.79 12.63 1.95
CA PRO A 131 12.68 12.05 2.70
C PRO A 131 11.44 12.96 2.67
N GLU A 132 11.64 14.28 2.56
CA GLU A 132 10.55 15.27 2.52
C GLU A 132 9.61 15.05 1.33
N TYR A 133 10.15 14.61 0.19
CA TYR A 133 9.36 14.27 -0.99
C TYR A 133 8.41 13.09 -0.75
N TYR A 134 8.79 12.16 0.12
CA TYR A 134 8.04 10.93 0.39
C TYR A 134 7.12 11.01 1.61
N VAL A 135 7.07 12.14 2.31
CA VAL A 135 6.14 12.37 3.44
C VAL A 135 4.68 12.03 3.09
N PRO A 136 4.13 12.41 1.92
CA PRO A 136 2.77 12.02 1.55
C PRO A 136 2.56 10.51 1.43
N LEU A 137 3.56 9.79 0.89
CA LEU A 137 3.52 8.33 0.75
C LEU A 137 3.59 7.65 2.13
N MET A 138 4.48 8.13 3.00
CA MET A 138 4.60 7.64 4.38
C MET A 138 3.32 7.85 5.18
N ASN A 139 2.66 9.01 5.03
CA ASN A 139 1.37 9.27 5.66
C ASN A 139 0.27 8.33 5.14
N TRP A 140 0.22 8.08 3.83
CA TRP A 140 -0.72 7.13 3.25
C TRP A 140 -0.48 5.71 3.78
N LEU A 141 0.77 5.24 3.82
CA LEU A 141 1.14 3.94 4.38
C LEU A 141 0.72 3.82 5.86
N MET A 142 1.01 4.84 6.66
CA MET A 142 0.64 4.88 8.08
C MET A 142 -0.88 4.80 8.27
N CYS A 143 -1.63 5.69 7.62
CA CYS A 143 -3.09 5.71 7.74
C CYS A 143 -3.72 4.40 7.27
N GLY A 144 -3.22 3.83 6.17
CA GLY A 144 -3.70 2.56 5.65
C GLY A 144 -3.36 1.38 6.55
N ALA A 145 -2.16 1.33 7.13
CA ALA A 145 -1.77 0.31 8.10
C ALA A 145 -2.64 0.37 9.36
N GLN A 146 -2.86 1.56 9.91
CA GLN A 146 -3.74 1.78 11.07
C GLN A 146 -5.18 1.37 10.76
N TYR A 147 -5.70 1.74 9.59
CA TYR A 147 -7.01 1.29 9.13
C TYR A 147 -7.10 -0.24 9.11
N CYS A 148 -6.11 -0.92 8.55
CA CYS A 148 -6.07 -2.38 8.49
C CYS A 148 -6.03 -3.01 9.88
N VAL A 149 -5.20 -2.51 10.79
CA VAL A 149 -5.14 -2.97 12.20
C VAL A 149 -6.50 -2.81 12.88
N ILE A 150 -7.18 -1.67 12.71
CA ILE A 150 -8.53 -1.45 13.27
C ILE A 150 -9.54 -2.46 12.70
N GLN A 151 -9.51 -2.72 11.38
CA GLN A 151 -10.40 -3.72 10.79
C GLN A 151 -10.06 -5.15 11.26
N CYS A 152 -8.79 -5.46 11.53
CA CYS A 152 -8.41 -6.74 12.11
C CYS A 152 -8.92 -6.87 13.55
N LYS A 153 -8.85 -5.78 14.35
CA LYS A 153 -9.37 -5.75 15.74
C LYS A 153 -10.87 -5.99 15.81
N ASN A 154 -11.58 -5.60 14.77
CA ASN A 154 -13.04 -5.75 14.66
C ASN A 154 -13.46 -7.03 13.91
N ASP A 155 -12.54 -7.95 13.59
CA ASP A 155 -12.78 -9.14 12.77
C ASP A 155 -13.43 -8.86 11.40
N SER A 156 -13.36 -7.61 10.91
CA SER A 156 -14.02 -7.16 9.68
C SER A 156 -13.09 -7.20 8.46
N TYR A 157 -11.78 -7.16 8.66
CA TYR A 157 -10.79 -7.04 7.59
C TYR A 157 -10.93 -8.13 6.53
N ASN A 158 -10.96 -9.40 6.94
CA ASN A 158 -11.05 -10.52 6.00
C ASN A 158 -12.37 -10.53 5.21
N THR A 159 -13.45 -10.01 5.80
CA THR A 159 -14.73 -9.83 5.10
C THR A 159 -14.63 -8.72 4.06
N ILE A 160 -14.03 -7.57 4.41
CA ILE A 160 -13.78 -6.46 3.49
C ILE A 160 -12.97 -6.93 2.29
N ILE A 161 -11.85 -7.65 2.51
CA ILE A 161 -11.03 -8.16 1.40
C ILE A 161 -11.82 -9.16 0.54
N ARG A 162 -12.65 -10.02 1.15
CA ARG A 162 -13.49 -11.00 0.42
C ARG A 162 -14.51 -10.34 -0.48
N GLU A 163 -15.05 -9.22 -0.05
CA GLU A 163 -16.14 -8.55 -0.75
C GLU A 163 -15.60 -7.54 -1.76
N LYS A 164 -14.56 -6.78 -1.40
CA LYS A 164 -14.14 -5.58 -2.14
C LYS A 164 -12.84 -5.71 -2.93
N LEU A 165 -11.93 -6.64 -2.59
CA LEU A 165 -10.68 -6.79 -3.35
C LEU A 165 -11.00 -7.32 -4.76
N PRO A 166 -10.49 -6.71 -5.85
CA PRO A 166 -10.68 -7.20 -7.20
C PRO A 166 -10.30 -8.68 -7.37
N PHE A 167 -11.00 -9.41 -8.23
CA PHE A 167 -10.85 -10.87 -8.33
C PHE A 167 -9.46 -11.29 -8.80
N ASP A 168 -8.89 -10.53 -9.74
CA ASP A 168 -7.54 -10.69 -10.29
C ASP A 168 -6.43 -10.45 -9.25
N MET A 169 -6.72 -9.69 -8.19
CA MET A 169 -5.79 -9.45 -7.06
C MET A 169 -5.86 -10.51 -5.96
N ARG A 170 -6.90 -11.36 -5.95
CA ARG A 170 -7.07 -12.44 -4.96
C ARG A 170 -6.13 -13.61 -5.28
N THR A 171 -4.86 -13.43 -4.95
CA THR A 171 -3.84 -14.49 -5.04
C THR A 171 -3.67 -15.16 -3.68
N GLY A 172 -3.61 -16.49 -3.66
CA GLY A 172 -3.46 -17.28 -2.45
C GLY A 172 -2.66 -18.56 -2.71
N THR A 173 -1.96 -19.02 -1.69
CA THR A 173 -1.23 -20.30 -1.71
C THR A 173 -2.14 -21.40 -1.19
N ILE A 174 -2.39 -22.43 -2.01
CA ILE A 174 -3.13 -23.63 -1.62
C ILE A 174 -2.13 -24.78 -1.55
N LEU A 175 -2.20 -25.62 -0.52
CA LEU A 175 -1.46 -26.89 -0.51
C LEU A 175 -1.87 -27.67 -1.76
N ARG A 176 -0.90 -28.13 -2.57
CA ARG A 176 -1.18 -28.77 -3.87
C ARG A 176 -2.19 -29.92 -3.81
N ARG A 177 -2.31 -30.59 -2.65
CA ARG A 177 -3.27 -31.67 -2.38
C ARG A 177 -4.72 -31.21 -2.16
N GLU A 178 -4.94 -29.92 -1.91
CA GLU A 178 -6.25 -29.30 -1.59
C GLU A 178 -6.80 -28.50 -2.79
N VAL A 179 -6.13 -28.55 -3.95
CA VAL A 179 -6.61 -27.96 -5.19
C VAL A 179 -7.78 -28.79 -5.73
N VAL A 180 -9.00 -28.34 -5.47
CA VAL A 180 -10.21 -28.89 -6.12
C VAL A 180 -10.41 -28.19 -7.47
N PRO A 181 -10.64 -28.91 -8.59
CA PRO A 181 -10.88 -28.28 -9.89
C PRO A 181 -12.11 -27.36 -9.82
N GLY A 182 -11.90 -26.05 -10.01
CA GLY A 182 -12.97 -25.04 -10.02
C GLY A 182 -13.16 -24.25 -8.72
N PHE A 183 -12.33 -24.44 -7.69
CA PHE A 183 -12.44 -23.71 -6.42
C PHE A 183 -11.15 -22.93 -6.11
N LEU A 184 -11.06 -21.68 -6.59
CA LEU A 184 -10.06 -20.71 -6.14
C LEU A 184 -10.73 -19.73 -5.17
N ARG A 185 -10.77 -20.07 -3.88
CA ARG A 185 -11.10 -19.11 -2.82
C ARG A 185 -10.32 -19.45 -1.56
N THR A 186 -9.25 -18.70 -1.28
CA THR A 186 -8.92 -18.32 0.10
C THR A 186 -8.16 -16.99 0.14
N LEU A 187 -8.52 -16.19 1.13
CA LEU A 187 -8.09 -14.84 1.45
C LEU A 187 -6.82 -14.88 2.31
N VAL A 188 -5.95 -13.89 2.18
CA VAL A 188 -4.80 -13.74 3.07
C VAL A 188 -5.29 -13.46 4.50
N PHE A 189 -4.77 -14.24 5.44
CA PHE A 189 -5.07 -14.20 6.87
C PHE A 189 -4.24 -13.11 7.54
N ALA A 190 -4.86 -11.98 7.86
CA ALA A 190 -4.36 -11.12 8.93
C ALA A 190 -5.16 -11.47 10.18
N ARG A 191 -4.50 -12.05 11.19
CA ARG A 191 -4.97 -12.03 12.58
C ARG A 191 -4.08 -11.05 13.34
N LEU A 192 -4.53 -10.57 14.48
CA LEU A 192 -3.67 -9.78 15.35
C LEU A 192 -2.84 -10.69 16.24
N CYS A 193 -1.65 -10.23 16.60
CA CYS A 193 -0.95 -10.78 17.76
C CYS A 193 -1.76 -10.44 19.01
N ASP A 194 -2.10 -11.45 19.81
CA ASP A 194 -2.76 -11.27 21.12
C ASP A 194 -1.74 -10.68 22.11
N ASP A 195 -1.47 -9.37 22.01
CA ASP A 195 -0.74 -8.63 23.03
C ASP A 195 -1.48 -7.32 23.37
N ASP A 196 -2.03 -7.30 24.58
CA ASP A 196 -2.77 -6.23 25.25
C ASP A 196 -1.89 -5.01 25.57
N GLN A 197 -1.22 -4.43 24.58
CA GLN A 197 -0.46 -3.19 24.75
C GLN A 197 -0.57 -2.30 23.53
N PHE A 198 -1.56 -1.39 23.52
CA PHE A 198 -1.29 0.02 23.26
C PHE A 198 -2.36 0.86 23.94
N ALA A 199 -1.88 1.61 24.93
CA ALA A 199 -2.62 2.65 25.62
C ALA A 199 -3.03 3.76 24.64
N ALA A 200 -4.26 4.24 24.86
CA ALA A 200 -4.81 5.55 24.51
C ALA A 200 -3.91 6.52 23.72
N CYS A 201 -4.32 6.81 22.48
CA CYS A 201 -4.27 8.17 21.97
C CYS A 201 -5.70 8.69 21.89
N THR A 202 -6.14 9.27 23.00
CA THR A 202 -7.31 10.14 23.07
C THR A 202 -6.85 11.57 22.77
N VAL A 203 -7.63 12.25 21.92
CA VAL A 203 -7.63 13.67 21.49
C VAL A 203 -6.68 14.05 20.36
#